data_AF-A0A7H8S8F1-F1
#
_entry.id   AF-A0A7H8S8F1-F1
#
_cell.length_a   1.000
_cell.length_b   1.000
_cell.length_c   1.000
_cell.angle_alpha   90.00
_cell.angle_beta   90.00
_cell.angle_gamma   90.00
#
_symmetry.space_group_name_H-M   'P 1'
#
loop_
_entity.id
_entity.type
_entity.pdbx_description
1 polymer ?
#
loop_
_entity_poly.entity_id
_entity_poly.type
_entity_poly.pdbx_seq_one_letter_code
_entity_poly.pdbx_strand_id
1 'polypeptide(L)' 'MAKLQQNGIKPVIVHGGGPAIKDMLEKLDVPFTFIDGLRTTSAAAMDVVEMVLSGQINNIMTRK' A
#
# COMPACT_ATOMS: atom_id res chain seq x y z
N MET A 1 0.30 -14.42 -12.29
CA MET A 1 1.53 -14.80 -11.55
C MET A 1 1.77 -16.29 -11.53
N ALA A 2 0.78 -17.10 -11.12
CA ALA A 2 0.88 -18.57 -11.15
C ALA A 2 1.42 -19.12 -12.49
N LYS A 3 0.90 -18.65 -13.63
CA LYS A 3 1.38 -19.05 -14.96
C LYS A 3 2.85 -18.70 -15.23
N LEU A 4 3.31 -17.53 -14.78
CA LEU A 4 4.73 -17.12 -14.93
C LEU A 4 5.63 -18.03 -14.07
N GLN A 5 5.21 -18.32 -12.84
CA GLN A 5 5.93 -19.21 -11.92
C GLN A 5 5.97 -20.65 -12.45
N GLN A 6 4.87 -21.17 -12.99
CA GLN A 6 4.80 -22.50 -13.63
C GLN A 6 5.76 -22.63 -14.83
N ASN A 7 6.01 -21.52 -15.52
CA ASN A 7 6.97 -21.45 -16.63
C ASN A 7 8.42 -21.20 -16.16
N GLY A 8 8.71 -21.29 -14.86
CA GLY A 8 10.05 -21.11 -14.29
C GLY A 8 10.50 -19.66 -14.10
N ILE A 9 9.63 -18.68 -14.35
CA ILE A 9 9.94 -17.25 -14.18
C ILE A 9 9.77 -16.88 -12.69
N LYS A 10 10.67 -16.05 -12.15
CA LYS A 10 10.59 -15.50 -10.79
C LYS A 10 10.13 -14.04 -10.83
N PRO A 11 8.81 -13.76 -10.91
CA PRO A 11 8.31 -12.39 -11.02
C PRO A 11 8.49 -11.64 -9.69
N VAL A 12 8.80 -10.35 -9.79
CA VAL A 12 8.77 -9.40 -8.67
C VAL A 12 7.57 -8.47 -8.89
N ILE A 13 6.75 -8.32 -7.84
CA ILE A 13 5.59 -7.42 -7.87
C ILE A 13 5.93 -6.22 -6.99
N VAL A 14 5.75 -5.02 -7.54
CA VAL A 14 5.84 -3.76 -6.81
C VAL A 14 4.46 -3.12 -6.85
N HIS A 15 4.00 -2.63 -5.70
CA HIS A 15 2.70 -2.01 -5.58
C HIS A 15 2.76 -0.77 -4.69
N GLY A 16 1.78 0.12 -4.88
CA GLY A 16 1.43 1.16 -3.93
C GLY A 16 0.18 0.80 -3.14
N GLY A 17 -0.52 1.81 -2.65
CA GLY A 17 -1.79 1.64 -1.94
C GLY A 17 -2.53 2.96 -1.76
N GLY A 18 -2.33 3.91 -2.68
CA GLY A 18 -2.78 5.31 -2.56
C GLY A 18 -4.23 5.45 -2.06
N PRO A 19 -5.22 4.84 -2.75
CA PRO A 19 -6.63 4.88 -2.35
C PRO A 19 -6.88 4.26 -0.97
N ALA A 20 -6.38 3.05 -0.71
CA ALA A 20 -6.60 2.38 0.58
C ALA A 20 -5.99 3.14 1.76
N ILE A 21 -4.85 3.78 1.56
CA ILE A 21 -4.24 4.64 2.58
C ILE A 21 -5.11 5.87 2.83
N LYS A 22 -5.60 6.51 1.76
CA LYS A 22 -6.51 7.66 1.87
C LYS A 22 -7.73 7.29 2.71
N ASP A 23 -8.39 6.18 2.38
CA ASP A 23 -9.58 5.72 3.09
C ASP A 23 -9.31 5.46 4.58
N MET A 24 -8.12 4.93 4.92
CA MET A 24 -7.76 4.68 6.32
C MET A 24 -7.42 5.96 7.08
N LEU A 25 -6.68 6.89 6.46
CA LEU A 25 -6.38 8.19 7.05
C LEU A 25 -7.67 8.97 7.33
N GLU A 26 -8.63 8.96 6.39
CA GLU A 26 -9.94 9.58 6.58
C GLU A 26 -10.73 8.93 7.72
N LYS A 27 -10.74 7.60 7.83
CA LYS A 27 -11.42 6.88 8.92
C LYS A 27 -10.85 7.15 10.31
N LEU A 28 -9.57 7.48 10.38
CA LEU A 28 -8.86 7.76 11.63
C LEU A 28 -8.74 9.25 11.92
N ASP A 29 -9.40 10.11 11.12
CA ASP A 29 -9.32 11.56 11.20
C ASP A 29 -7.87 12.10 11.19
N VAL A 30 -6.97 11.41 10.47
CA VAL A 30 -5.57 11.81 10.32
C VAL A 30 -5.45 12.71 9.08
N PRO A 31 -5.09 14.00 9.25
CA PRO A 31 -4.99 14.91 8.12
C PRO A 31 -3.80 14.58 7.23
N PHE A 32 -4.00 14.73 5.91
CA PHE A 32 -2.95 14.60 4.90
C PHE A 32 -3.20 15.60 3.77
N THR A 33 -2.14 15.94 3.04
CA THR A 33 -2.21 16.79 1.84
C THR A 33 -1.38 16.18 0.72
N PHE A 34 -1.61 16.65 -0.49
CA PHE A 34 -0.77 16.35 -1.64
C PHE A 34 -0.11 17.63 -2.16
N ILE A 35 1.20 17.57 -2.40
CA ILE A 35 1.99 18.64 -3.01
C ILE A 35 2.72 18.00 -4.19
N ASP A 36 2.53 18.55 -5.39
CA ASP A 36 3.15 18.06 -6.64
C ASP A 36 3.00 16.55 -6.88
N GLY A 37 1.82 16.01 -6.54
CA GLY A 37 1.50 14.59 -6.70
C GLY A 37 2.07 13.68 -5.60
N LEU A 38 2.83 14.22 -4.65
CA LEU A 38 3.37 13.50 -3.49
C LEU A 38 2.52 13.76 -2.25
N ARG A 39 2.26 12.70 -1.48
CA ARG A 39 1.55 12.85 -0.20
C ARG A 39 2.51 13.38 0.87
N THR A 40 2.16 14.50 1.48
CA THR A 40 2.81 14.93 2.71
C THR A 40 2.43 13.97 3.83
N THR A 41 3.42 13.28 4.38
CA THR A 41 3.20 12.22 5.37
C THR A 41 3.83 12.65 6.68
N SER A 42 2.99 12.97 7.67
CA SER A 42 3.42 13.21 9.05
C SER A 42 3.80 11.89 9.73
N ALA A 43 4.43 11.94 10.91
CA ALA A 43 4.75 10.75 11.68
C ALA A 43 3.49 9.88 11.95
N ALA A 44 2.39 10.51 12.38
CA ALA A 44 1.13 9.80 12.62
C ALA A 44 0.55 9.19 11.33
N ALA A 45 0.68 9.86 10.19
CA ALA A 45 0.24 9.31 8.90
C ALA A 45 1.15 8.16 8.43
N MET A 46 2.43 8.16 8.80
CA MET A 46 3.38 7.12 8.41
C MET A 46 3.01 5.76 8.99
N ASP A 47 2.62 5.70 10.27
CA ASP A 47 2.17 4.46 10.92
C ASP A 47 0.96 3.85 10.18
N VAL A 48 0.03 4.69 9.73
CA VAL A 48 -1.15 4.27 8.96
C VAL A 48 -0.74 3.80 7.56
N VAL A 49 0.17 4.51 6.89
CA VAL A 49 0.69 4.13 5.57
C VAL A 49 1.34 2.74 5.63
N GLU A 50 2.20 2.50 6.61
CA GLU A 50 2.89 1.22 6.79
C GLU A 50 1.90 0.09 7.06
N MET A 51 0.94 0.31 7.97
CA MET A 51 -0.11 -0.66 8.30
C MET A 51 -0.92 -1.07 7.06
N VAL A 52 -1.32 -0.11 6.23
CA VAL A 52 -2.11 -0.40 5.03
C VAL A 52 -1.27 -1.12 3.97
N LEU A 53 -0.05 -0.67 3.72
CA LEU A 53 0.81 -1.24 2.68
C LEU A 53 1.27 -2.65 3.03
N SER A 54 1.86 -2.83 4.21
CA SER A 54 2.42 -4.12 4.67
C SER A 54 1.34 -5.09 5.13
N GLY A 55 0.30 -4.57 5.78
CA GLY A 55 -0.75 -5.36 6.41
C GLY A 55 -1.88 -5.66 5.45
N GLN A 56 -2.66 -4.66 5.04
CA GLN A 56 -3.86 -4.92 4.25
C GLN A 56 -3.53 -5.32 2.81
N ILE A 57 -2.77 -4.49 2.09
CA ILE A 57 -2.60 -4.64 0.64
C ILE A 57 -1.64 -5.77 0.30
N ASN A 58 -0.45 -5.80 0.92
CA ASN A 58 0.53 -6.85 0.64
C ASN A 58 -0.01 -8.25 0.97
N ASN A 59 -0.81 -8.39 2.04
CA ASN A 59 -1.42 -9.69 2.36
C ASN A 59 -2.47 -10.15 1.34
N ILE A 60 -3.23 -9.24 0.72
CA ILE A 60 -4.18 -9.63 -0.34
C ILE A 60 -3.44 -10.24 -1.54
N MET A 61 -2.22 -9.75 -1.83
CA MET A 61 -1.41 -10.24 -2.96
C MET A 61 -0.62 -11.51 -2.64
N THR A 62 -0.22 -11.71 -1.38
CA THR A 62 0.70 -12.79 -0.98
C THR A 62 0.02 -13.97 -0.29
N ARG A 63 -1.25 -13.83 0.11
CA ARG A 63 -2.05 -14.96 0.62
C ARG A 63 -2.18 -16.05 -0.45
N LYS A 64 -2.04 -17.31 -0.01
CA LYS A 64 -2.20 -18.50 -0.85
C LYS A 64 -3.67 -18.82 -1.08
#